data_AF-A0A369JW36-F1
#
_entry.id   AF-A0A369JW36-F1
#
_cell.length_a   1.000
_cell.length_b   1.000
_cell.length_c   1.000
_cell.angle_alpha   90.00
_cell.angle_beta   90.00
_cell.angle_gamma   90.00
#
_symmetry.space_group_name_H-M   'P 1'
#
loop_
_entity.id
_entity.type
_entity.pdbx_description
1 polymer ?
#
loop_
_entity_poly.entity_id
_entity_poly.type
_entity_poly.pdbx_seq_one_letter_code
_entity_poly.pdbx_strand_id
1 'polypeptide(L)'
;MFDLVLCVQYELNRVESLTELDPKSVALAIRRDFDLLKLPHPAEANIRKPTRDGVVVVSWLTFKNSIVHDIVSRIVDEQNTNAAIRTVKDRCYIENLYLRNTSMKVERTRKLEYQRFSRRAHSPSRSRSPPPRRGSSSNSRTRVNKIERVIRSLRELNTSLQVEQDNDWLALKSAAPSGDVDRRELSSSRWPARRKVVLTDELSQARKRLTSAVLRIAEIEKQLLTLGSSAPPENYSSSSRGPLIQATVDLILEKQKRKATQLLLQDVKRECVHPSVVPMLLQRLNSSVQGNLPPPGSGEIAE
;
A
#
# COMPACT_ATOMS: atom_id res chain seq x y z
N MET A 1 -4.30 -12.19 -1.06
CA MET A 1 -2.91 -12.60 -0.73
C MET A 1 -2.33 -13.21 -1.98
N PHE A 2 -1.07 -12.92 -2.32
CA PHE A 2 -0.39 -13.58 -3.43
C PHE A 2 1.00 -14.02 -2.99
N ASP A 3 1.51 -15.01 -3.70
CA ASP A 3 2.87 -15.48 -3.50
C ASP A 3 3.82 -14.59 -4.31
N LEU A 4 4.64 -13.84 -3.59
CA LEU A 4 5.82 -13.20 -4.16
C LEU A 4 6.90 -14.28 -4.27
N VAL A 5 7.32 -14.59 -5.49
CA VAL A 5 8.31 -15.65 -5.75
C VAL A 5 9.55 -15.01 -6.34
N LEU A 6 10.65 -15.04 -5.58
CA LEU A 6 11.98 -14.62 -6.03
C LEU A 6 12.76 -15.86 -6.47
N CYS A 7 13.33 -15.79 -7.66
CA CYS A 7 14.30 -16.74 -8.14
C CYS A 7 15.69 -16.12 -7.98
N VAL A 8 16.58 -16.85 -7.30
CA VAL A 8 17.98 -16.49 -7.07
C VAL A 8 18.84 -17.47 -7.85
N GLN A 9 19.52 -16.97 -8.88
CA GLN A 9 20.44 -17.76 -9.69
C GLN A 9 21.84 -17.59 -9.12
N TYR A 10 22.44 -18.67 -8.65
CA TYR A 10 23.82 -18.69 -8.14
C TYR A 10 24.79 -19.19 -9.20
N GLU A 11 26.06 -18.79 -9.09
CA GLU A 11 27.15 -19.37 -9.89
C GLU A 11 27.32 -20.86 -9.60
N LEU A 12 27.74 -21.64 -10.60
CA LEU A 12 27.87 -23.11 -10.52
C LEU A 12 28.66 -23.59 -9.30
N ASN A 13 29.80 -22.96 -9.00
CA ASN A 13 30.64 -23.29 -7.84
C ASN A 13 29.86 -23.20 -6.51
N ARG A 14 28.98 -22.20 -6.38
CA ARG A 14 28.14 -22.02 -5.19
C ARG A 14 26.99 -23.03 -5.17
N VAL A 15 26.41 -23.35 -6.33
CA VAL A 15 25.32 -24.34 -6.45
C VAL A 15 25.76 -25.73 -6.01
N GLU A 16 26.94 -26.16 -6.40
CA GLU A 16 27.51 -27.45 -5.97
C GLU A 16 27.58 -27.52 -4.44
N SER A 17 28.15 -26.48 -3.80
CA SER A 17 28.23 -26.40 -2.35
C SER A 17 26.85 -26.39 -1.67
N LEU A 18 25.85 -25.73 -2.26
CA LEU A 18 24.48 -25.68 -1.71
C LEU A 18 23.72 -26.99 -1.93
N THR A 19 24.07 -27.78 -2.94
CA THR A 19 23.36 -29.03 -3.27
C THR A 19 23.69 -30.15 -2.29
N GLU A 20 24.92 -30.16 -1.78
CA GLU A 20 25.41 -31.14 -0.80
C GLU A 20 24.86 -30.90 0.62
N LEU A 21 24.42 -29.69 0.91
CA LEU A 21 23.90 -29.31 2.23
C LEU A 21 22.49 -29.85 2.49
N ASP A 22 22.20 -30.08 3.78
CA ASP A 22 20.84 -30.35 4.22
C ASP A 22 19.94 -29.11 4.03
N PRO A 23 18.61 -29.28 3.89
CA PRO A 23 17.70 -28.17 3.65
C PRO A 23 17.80 -27.02 4.67
N LYS A 24 18.11 -27.32 5.94
CA LYS A 24 18.22 -26.30 6.98
C LYS A 24 19.49 -25.48 6.81
N SER A 25 20.61 -26.15 6.52
CA SER A 25 21.88 -25.48 6.21
C SER A 25 21.79 -24.65 4.93
N VAL A 26 21.06 -25.12 3.91
CA VAL A 26 20.75 -24.33 2.70
C VAL A 26 19.96 -23.07 3.06
N ALA A 27 18.92 -23.20 3.87
CA ALA A 27 18.13 -22.07 4.32
C ALA A 27 18.96 -21.05 5.12
N LEU A 28 19.86 -21.51 6.00
CA LEU A 28 20.78 -20.65 6.74
C LEU A 28 21.78 -19.94 5.83
N ALA A 29 22.37 -20.65 4.86
CA ALA A 29 23.28 -20.06 3.89
C ALA A 29 22.59 -18.95 3.08
N ILE A 30 21.39 -19.23 2.56
CA ILE A 30 20.61 -18.25 1.78
C ILE A 30 20.20 -17.05 2.65
N ARG A 31 19.86 -17.25 3.92
CA ARG A 31 19.54 -16.15 4.85
C ARG A 31 20.73 -15.23 5.09
N ARG A 32 21.95 -15.77 5.21
CA ARG A 32 23.18 -14.95 5.31
C ARG A 32 23.40 -14.13 4.05
N ASP A 33 23.19 -14.72 2.88
CA ASP A 33 23.30 -14.02 1.60
C ASP A 33 22.24 -12.89 1.51
N PHE A 34 21.04 -13.13 2.07
CA PHE A 34 19.95 -12.15 2.13
C PHE A 34 20.22 -11.02 3.14
N ASP A 35 20.89 -11.30 4.26
CA ASP A 35 21.32 -10.28 5.23
C ASP A 35 22.26 -9.25 4.56
N LEU A 36 23.20 -9.74 3.74
CA LEU A 36 24.12 -8.88 3.01
C LEU A 36 23.38 -7.99 1.98
N LEU A 37 22.37 -8.54 1.31
CA LEU A 37 21.51 -7.81 0.36
C LEU A 37 20.42 -6.97 1.05
N LYS A 38 20.28 -7.05 2.38
CA LYS A 38 19.19 -6.45 3.17
C LYS A 38 17.80 -6.90 2.67
N LEU A 39 17.68 -8.14 2.22
CA LEU A 39 16.42 -8.77 1.85
C LEU A 39 15.71 -9.34 3.08
N PRO A 40 14.36 -9.30 3.13
CA PRO A 40 13.61 -9.91 4.22
C PRO A 40 13.75 -11.44 4.20
N HIS A 41 13.83 -12.07 5.36
CA HIS A 41 13.99 -13.52 5.45
C HIS A 41 12.69 -14.26 5.14
N PRO A 42 12.70 -15.25 4.23
CA PRO A 42 11.57 -16.15 4.03
C PRO A 42 11.48 -17.19 5.16
N ALA A 43 10.29 -17.77 5.34
CA ALA A 43 10.13 -18.97 6.14
C ALA A 43 10.97 -20.11 5.54
N GLU A 44 11.51 -20.99 6.38
CA GLU A 44 12.39 -22.09 5.95
C GLU A 44 11.68 -23.02 4.96
N ALA A 45 10.41 -23.32 5.20
CA ALA A 45 9.56 -24.11 4.32
C ALA A 45 9.34 -23.49 2.93
N ASN A 46 9.62 -22.20 2.75
CA ASN A 46 9.46 -21.48 1.49
C ASN A 46 10.76 -21.35 0.69
N ILE A 47 11.84 -21.95 1.16
CA ILE A 47 13.11 -22.02 0.44
C ILE A 47 13.22 -23.39 -0.21
N ARG A 48 13.26 -23.43 -1.54
CA ARG A 48 13.46 -24.69 -2.28
C ARG A 48 14.94 -24.97 -2.47
N LYS A 49 15.29 -26.25 -2.54
CA LYS A 49 16.65 -26.67 -2.92
C LYS A 49 17.03 -26.10 -4.30
N PRO A 50 18.32 -25.81 -4.55
CA PRO A 50 18.80 -25.38 -5.85
C PRO A 50 18.38 -26.36 -6.96
N THR A 51 17.97 -25.83 -8.11
CA THR A 51 17.81 -26.63 -9.33
C THR A 51 19.19 -26.93 -9.95
N ARG A 52 19.24 -27.87 -10.92
CA ARG A 52 20.47 -28.14 -11.70
C ARG A 52 20.99 -26.91 -12.44
N ASP A 53 20.10 -25.98 -12.76
CA ASP A 53 20.42 -24.70 -13.42
C ASP A 53 20.90 -23.62 -12.43
N GLY A 54 21.13 -23.98 -11.17
CA GLY A 54 21.60 -23.06 -10.15
C GLY A 54 20.55 -22.13 -9.55
N VAL A 55 19.27 -22.37 -9.83
CA VAL A 55 18.19 -21.50 -9.38
C VAL A 55 17.61 -21.99 -8.06
N VAL A 56 17.69 -21.15 -7.03
CA VAL A 56 16.96 -21.32 -5.77
C VAL A 56 15.68 -20.49 -5.84
N VAL A 57 14.56 -21.15 -5.58
CA VAL A 57 13.24 -20.50 -5.54
C VAL A 57 12.85 -20.21 -4.10
N VAL A 58 12.56 -18.94 -3.82
CA VAL A 58 12.16 -18.43 -2.52
C VAL A 58 10.79 -17.77 -2.62
N SER A 59 9.92 -17.97 -1.64
CA SER A 59 8.59 -17.34 -1.64
C SER A 59 8.18 -16.66 -0.33
N TRP A 60 7.39 -15.59 -0.46
CA TRP A 60 6.70 -14.93 0.65
C TRP A 60 5.20 -14.87 0.37
N LEU A 61 4.42 -15.18 1.40
CA LEU A 61 2.98 -14.99 1.38
C LEU A 61 2.69 -13.53 1.77
N THR A 62 2.36 -12.70 0.78
CA THR A 62 2.27 -11.24 0.98
C THR A 62 1.11 -10.60 0.21
N PHE A 63 0.94 -9.28 0.34
CA PHE A 63 -0.04 -8.47 -0.38
C PHE A 63 0.64 -7.53 -1.39
N LYS A 64 -0.14 -6.97 -2.31
CA LYS A 64 0.35 -5.99 -3.30
C LYS A 64 0.76 -4.73 -2.55
N ASN A 65 1.96 -4.23 -2.83
CA ASN A 65 2.52 -3.05 -2.17
C ASN A 65 2.76 -3.27 -0.66
N SER A 66 3.12 -4.49 -0.25
CA SER A 66 3.71 -4.67 1.07
C SER A 66 5.14 -4.18 1.08
N ILE A 67 5.68 -3.88 2.26
CA ILE A 67 7.08 -3.49 2.42
C ILE A 67 8.03 -4.57 1.88
N VAL A 68 7.71 -5.85 2.08
CA VAL A 68 8.48 -6.98 1.53
C VAL A 68 8.49 -6.93 0.01
N HIS A 69 7.34 -6.71 -0.62
CA HIS A 69 7.23 -6.58 -2.06
C HIS A 69 8.08 -5.41 -2.57
N ASP A 70 7.96 -4.23 -1.95
CA ASP A 70 8.66 -3.02 -2.39
C ASP A 70 10.19 -3.14 -2.21
N ILE A 71 10.67 -3.79 -1.15
CA ILE A 71 12.09 -4.06 -0.94
C ILE A 71 12.61 -5.03 -2.01
N VAL A 72 11.94 -6.17 -2.19
CA VAL A 72 12.38 -7.20 -3.15
C VAL A 72 12.34 -6.66 -4.58
N SER A 73 11.26 -5.99 -4.99
CA SER A 73 11.14 -5.40 -6.33
C SER A 73 12.25 -4.38 -6.58
N ARG A 74 12.49 -3.46 -5.65
CA ARG A 74 13.56 -2.46 -5.78
C ARG A 74 14.94 -3.09 -5.95
N ILE A 75 15.28 -4.10 -5.13
CA ILE A 75 16.58 -4.78 -5.24
C ILE A 75 16.70 -5.48 -6.60
N VAL A 76 15.65 -6.13 -7.07
CA VAL A 76 15.62 -6.78 -8.40
C VAL A 76 15.78 -5.76 -9.52
N ASP A 77 15.12 -4.60 -9.43
CA ASP A 77 15.19 -3.53 -10.44
C ASP A 77 16.57 -2.83 -10.44
N GLU A 78 17.16 -2.62 -9.26
CA GLU A 78 18.43 -1.90 -9.09
C GLU A 78 19.67 -2.79 -9.24
N GLN A 79 19.55 -4.12 -9.26
CA GLN A 79 20.71 -5.02 -9.15
C GLN A 79 21.80 -4.82 -10.22
N ASN A 80 21.44 -4.29 -11.39
CA ASN A 80 22.38 -4.08 -12.50
C ASN A 80 22.92 -2.64 -12.55
N THR A 81 22.20 -1.68 -11.97
CA THR A 81 22.53 -0.25 -11.99
C THR A 81 23.25 0.19 -10.72
N ASN A 82 22.88 -0.36 -9.57
CA ASN A 82 23.42 -0.01 -8.27
C ASN A 82 24.72 -0.79 -7.99
N ALA A 83 25.85 -0.07 -7.97
CA ALA A 83 27.17 -0.67 -7.76
C ALA A 83 27.30 -1.42 -6.43
N ALA A 84 26.66 -0.94 -5.37
CA ALA A 84 26.70 -1.62 -4.06
C ALA A 84 25.99 -2.98 -4.11
N ILE A 85 24.87 -3.09 -4.81
CA ILE A 85 24.15 -4.36 -4.97
C ILE A 85 24.99 -5.34 -5.79
N ARG A 86 25.65 -4.89 -6.86
CA ARG A 86 26.57 -5.74 -7.65
C ARG A 86 27.71 -6.29 -6.81
N THR A 87 28.40 -5.44 -6.05
CA THR A 87 29.49 -5.90 -5.16
C THR A 87 29.03 -6.92 -4.13
N VAL A 88 27.80 -6.78 -3.60
CA VAL A 88 27.24 -7.78 -2.68
C VAL A 88 26.88 -9.07 -3.41
N LYS A 89 26.28 -8.99 -4.61
CA LYS A 89 25.98 -10.16 -5.44
C LYS A 89 27.23 -10.99 -5.72
N ASP A 90 28.32 -10.34 -6.12
CA ASP A 90 29.60 -10.99 -6.41
C ASP A 90 30.14 -11.72 -5.16
N ARG A 91 30.03 -11.12 -3.97
CA ARG A 91 30.42 -11.73 -2.70
C ARG A 91 29.56 -12.94 -2.30
N CYS A 92 28.30 -12.95 -2.71
CA CYS A 92 27.36 -14.04 -2.44
C CYS A 92 27.31 -15.08 -3.58
N TYR A 93 28.13 -14.92 -4.63
CA TYR A 93 28.07 -15.74 -5.85
C TYR A 93 26.67 -15.78 -6.49
N ILE A 94 25.95 -14.67 -6.44
CA ILE A 94 24.61 -14.52 -7.03
C ILE A 94 24.75 -13.91 -8.41
N GLU A 95 24.49 -14.70 -9.45
CA GLU A 95 24.51 -14.27 -10.84
C GLU A 95 23.32 -13.35 -11.15
N ASN A 96 22.10 -13.75 -10.79
CA ASN A 96 20.89 -13.01 -11.14
C ASN A 96 19.75 -13.15 -10.12
N LEU A 97 18.94 -12.11 -9.99
CA LEU A 97 17.72 -12.08 -9.19
C LEU A 97 16.53 -11.76 -10.11
N TYR A 98 15.44 -12.51 -10.04
CA TYR A 98 14.24 -12.15 -10.79
C TYR A 98 12.94 -12.59 -10.11
N LEU A 99 11.90 -11.79 -10.28
CA LEU A 99 10.57 -12.09 -9.77
C LEU A 99 9.80 -12.96 -10.77
N ARG A 100 9.35 -14.12 -10.31
CA ARG A 100 8.47 -14.97 -11.11
C ARG A 100 7.04 -14.43 -11.03
N ASN A 101 6.53 -13.91 -12.13
CA ASN A 101 5.13 -13.48 -12.23
C ASN A 101 4.19 -14.68 -12.01
N THR A 102 3.66 -14.81 -10.79
CA THR A 102 2.69 -15.86 -10.42
C THR A 102 1.30 -15.63 -11.03
N SER A 103 1.08 -14.50 -11.71
CA SER A 103 -0.22 -14.09 -12.27
C SER A 103 -0.76 -14.97 -13.40
N MET A 104 -0.04 -15.99 -13.88
CA MET A 104 -0.41 -16.72 -15.10
C MET A 104 -1.15 -18.06 -14.92
N LYS A 105 -1.36 -18.57 -13.70
CA LYS A 105 -2.00 -19.89 -13.53
C LYS A 105 -3.45 -19.91 -13.08
N VAL A 106 -3.99 -18.82 -12.50
CA VAL A 106 -5.40 -18.79 -12.04
C VAL A 106 -6.39 -18.48 -13.18
N GLU A 107 -5.91 -17.99 -14.33
CA GLU A 107 -6.79 -17.60 -15.44
C GLU A 107 -7.15 -18.76 -16.39
N ARG A 108 -6.45 -19.90 -16.30
CA ARG A 108 -6.77 -21.09 -17.11
C ARG A 108 -8.01 -21.86 -16.62
N THR A 109 -8.38 -21.77 -15.35
CA THR A 109 -9.61 -22.38 -14.85
C THR A 109 -10.85 -21.52 -15.11
N ARG A 110 -10.73 -20.18 -15.15
CA ARG A 110 -11.87 -19.30 -15.46
C ARG A 110 -12.18 -19.13 -16.95
N LYS A 111 -11.19 -19.30 -17.84
CA LYS A 111 -11.41 -19.21 -19.30
C LYS A 111 -12.14 -20.41 -19.91
N LEU A 112 -12.21 -21.55 -19.23
CA LEU A 112 -13.02 -22.70 -19.69
C LEU A 112 -14.52 -22.55 -19.40
N GLU A 113 -14.90 -21.68 -18.45
CA GLU A 113 -16.30 -21.46 -18.10
C GLU A 113 -16.97 -20.39 -18.97
N TYR A 114 -16.22 -19.38 -19.41
CA TYR A 114 -16.74 -18.34 -20.31
C TYR A 114 -16.88 -18.79 -21.77
N GLN A 115 -16.20 -19.86 -22.19
CA GLN A 115 -16.27 -20.35 -23.57
C GLN A 115 -17.51 -21.23 -23.86
N ARG A 116 -18.27 -21.64 -22.83
CA ARG A 116 -19.52 -22.41 -23.01
C ARG A 116 -20.77 -21.55 -23.23
N PHE A 117 -20.72 -20.23 -23.00
CA PHE A 117 -21.87 -19.35 -23.19
C PHE A 117 -21.84 -18.49 -24.47
N SER A 118 -20.75 -18.54 -25.24
CA SER A 118 -20.58 -17.68 -26.44
C SER A 118 -20.84 -18.41 -27.76
N ARG A 119 -21.82 -19.33 -27.80
CA ARG A 119 -22.34 -19.96 -29.03
C ARG A 119 -23.86 -19.98 -29.04
N ARG A 120 -24.50 -18.81 -29.02
CA ARG A 120 -25.90 -18.66 -29.48
C ARG A 120 -26.18 -17.20 -29.78
N ALA A 121 -26.32 -16.92 -31.07
CA ALA A 121 -27.20 -15.92 -31.69
C ALA A 121 -26.49 -15.26 -32.88
N HIS A 122 -26.54 -15.95 -34.03
CA HIS A 122 -26.61 -15.26 -35.31
C HIS A 122 -28.09 -15.13 -35.64
N SER A 123 -28.58 -13.90 -35.71
CA SER A 123 -29.82 -13.57 -36.38
C SER A 123 -29.57 -12.30 -37.19
N PRO A 124 -29.83 -12.31 -38.51
CA PRO A 124 -29.67 -11.15 -39.36
C PRO A 124 -30.97 -10.32 -39.39
N SER A 125 -30.83 -9.09 -39.87
CA SER A 125 -31.88 -8.21 -40.40
C SER A 125 -32.56 -7.25 -39.41
N ARG A 126 -32.30 -5.95 -39.55
CA ARG A 126 -33.16 -5.02 -40.31
C ARG A 126 -32.74 -3.57 -40.04
N SER A 127 -32.58 -2.84 -41.14
CA SER A 127 -32.56 -1.39 -41.21
C SER A 127 -33.77 -0.79 -40.50
N ARG A 128 -33.52 0.07 -39.50
CA ARG A 128 -34.50 1.01 -38.94
C ARG A 128 -33.79 2.35 -38.68
N SER A 129 -34.36 3.38 -39.27
CA SER A 129 -33.96 4.79 -39.23
C SER A 129 -33.87 5.34 -37.80
N PRO A 130 -33.02 6.35 -37.56
CA PRO A 130 -32.85 6.95 -36.24
C PRO A 130 -34.07 7.82 -35.86
N PRO A 131 -34.57 7.75 -34.61
CA PRO A 131 -35.61 8.65 -34.13
C PRO A 131 -35.02 10.03 -33.79
N PRO A 132 -35.84 11.09 -33.77
CA PRO A 132 -35.40 12.44 -33.48
C PRO A 132 -34.95 12.58 -32.01
N ARG A 133 -33.78 13.18 -31.81
CA ARG A 133 -33.20 13.50 -30.51
C ARG A 133 -34.06 14.53 -29.78
N ARG A 134 -34.95 14.08 -28.89
CA ARG A 134 -35.51 14.94 -27.83
C ARG A 134 -34.46 15.10 -26.74
N GLY A 135 -34.14 16.36 -26.41
CA GLY A 135 -33.13 16.74 -25.42
C GLY A 135 -33.47 16.22 -24.02
N SER A 136 -32.71 15.20 -23.59
CA SER A 136 -32.75 14.64 -22.24
C SER A 136 -32.03 15.56 -21.25
N SER A 137 -32.69 16.64 -20.85
CA SER A 137 -32.24 17.59 -19.82
C SER A 137 -32.38 17.07 -18.37
N SER A 138 -32.88 15.84 -18.17
CA SER A 138 -33.16 15.28 -16.83
C SER A 138 -31.98 14.55 -16.14
N ASN A 139 -30.84 14.38 -16.79
CA ASN A 139 -29.72 13.58 -16.25
C ASN A 139 -28.81 14.32 -15.24
N SER A 140 -28.86 15.65 -15.16
CA SER A 140 -28.02 16.41 -14.22
C SER A 140 -28.54 16.29 -12.78
N ARG A 141 -29.87 16.39 -12.58
CA ARG A 141 -30.52 16.31 -11.26
C ARG A 141 -30.35 14.94 -10.59
N THR A 142 -30.37 13.86 -11.36
CA THR A 142 -30.17 12.49 -10.82
C THR A 142 -28.72 12.24 -10.38
N ARG A 143 -27.74 12.86 -11.04
CA ARG A 143 -26.31 12.75 -10.66
C ARG A 143 -26.00 13.53 -9.38
N VAL A 144 -26.52 14.75 -9.23
CA VAL A 144 -26.37 15.56 -8.01
C VAL A 144 -26.96 14.83 -6.80
N ASN A 145 -28.19 14.31 -6.91
CA ASN A 145 -28.85 13.57 -5.82
C ASN A 145 -28.10 12.29 -5.44
N LYS A 146 -27.45 11.61 -6.40
CA LYS A 146 -26.65 10.41 -6.12
C LYS A 146 -25.40 10.76 -5.30
N ILE A 147 -24.80 11.91 -5.54
CA ILE A 147 -23.58 12.35 -4.85
C ILE A 147 -23.90 12.88 -3.46
N GLU A 148 -24.96 13.65 -3.29
CA GLU A 148 -25.42 14.06 -1.96
C GLU A 148 -25.74 12.85 -1.06
N ARG A 149 -26.30 11.78 -1.65
CA ARG A 149 -26.51 10.51 -0.93
C ARG A 149 -25.19 9.88 -0.50
N VAL A 150 -24.19 9.84 -1.37
CA VAL A 150 -22.85 9.33 -1.04
C VAL A 150 -22.19 10.17 0.07
N ILE A 151 -22.26 11.50 -0.02
CA ILE A 151 -21.73 12.40 1.01
C ILE A 151 -22.41 12.15 2.36
N ARG A 152 -23.74 12.00 2.37
CA ARG A 152 -24.49 11.69 3.60
C ARG A 152 -24.07 10.34 4.19
N SER A 153 -24.01 9.29 3.37
CA SER A 153 -23.56 7.96 3.82
C SER A 153 -22.11 7.96 4.33
N LEU A 154 -21.22 8.77 3.74
CA LEU A 154 -19.84 8.92 4.21
C LEU A 154 -19.76 9.65 5.56
N ARG A 155 -20.62 10.65 5.79
CA ARG A 155 -20.72 11.31 7.10
C ARG A 155 -21.21 10.34 8.16
N GLU A 156 -22.27 9.58 7.86
CA GLU A 156 -22.84 8.56 8.75
C GLU A 156 -21.79 7.50 9.11
N LEU A 157 -21.08 6.94 8.12
CA LEU A 157 -19.97 6.01 8.34
C LEU A 157 -18.86 6.59 9.22
N ASN A 158 -18.52 7.86 9.03
CA ASN A 158 -17.50 8.52 9.84
C ASN A 158 -17.96 8.69 11.30
N THR A 159 -19.24 9.02 11.54
CA THR A 159 -19.81 9.04 12.90
C THR A 159 -19.85 7.66 13.53
N SER A 160 -20.27 6.61 12.80
CA SER A 160 -20.30 5.25 13.34
C SER A 160 -18.90 4.75 13.69
N LEU A 161 -17.92 5.02 12.83
CA LEU A 161 -16.51 4.68 13.08
C LEU A 161 -15.96 5.42 14.31
N GLN A 162 -16.39 6.67 14.55
CA GLN A 162 -16.01 7.43 15.73
C GLN A 162 -16.58 6.76 17.01
N VAL A 163 -17.86 6.39 17.00
CA VAL A 163 -18.54 5.74 18.12
C VAL A 163 -17.92 4.37 18.44
N GLU A 164 -17.65 3.54 17.43
CA GLU A 164 -17.01 2.24 17.62
C GLU A 164 -15.61 2.40 18.22
N GLN A 165 -14.86 3.42 17.80
CA GLN A 165 -13.53 3.71 18.35
C GLN A 165 -13.56 4.25 19.78
N ASP A 166 -14.57 5.04 20.14
CA ASP A 166 -14.76 5.50 21.51
C ASP A 166 -15.14 4.33 22.43
N ASN A 167 -15.92 3.37 21.92
CA ASN A 167 -16.23 2.12 22.61
C ASN A 167 -15.00 1.22 22.80
N ASP A 168 -14.16 1.06 21.77
CA ASP A 168 -12.89 0.32 21.88
C ASP A 168 -11.95 0.96 22.91
N TRP A 169 -11.89 2.29 22.94
CA TRP A 169 -11.08 3.02 23.92
C TRP A 169 -11.62 2.86 25.35
N LEU A 170 -12.94 2.89 25.52
CA LEU A 170 -13.58 2.62 26.80
C LEU A 170 -13.37 1.16 27.24
N ALA A 171 -13.45 0.20 26.32
CA ALA A 171 -13.18 -1.21 26.59
C ALA A 171 -11.72 -1.43 27.03
N LEU A 172 -10.76 -0.76 26.40
CA LEU A 172 -9.35 -0.77 26.80
C LEU A 172 -9.13 -0.12 28.18
N LYS A 173 -9.91 0.91 28.54
CA LYS A 173 -9.88 1.51 29.88
C LYS A 173 -10.49 0.60 30.94
N SER A 174 -11.60 -0.07 30.64
CA SER A 174 -12.28 -0.98 31.58
C SER A 174 -11.57 -2.31 31.75
N ALA A 175 -10.79 -2.75 30.76
CA ALA A 175 -9.93 -3.93 30.86
C ALA A 175 -8.65 -3.69 31.68
N ALA A 176 -8.40 -2.47 32.17
CA ALA A 176 -7.34 -2.24 33.13
C ALA A 176 -7.70 -2.93 34.46
N PRO A 177 -6.88 -3.87 34.96
CA PRO A 177 -7.21 -4.62 36.17
C PRO A 177 -7.31 -3.67 37.36
N SER A 178 -8.52 -3.55 37.90
CA SER A 178 -8.86 -2.75 39.09
C SER A 178 -8.59 -3.50 40.41
N GLY A 179 -7.91 -4.65 40.37
CA GLY A 179 -7.69 -5.49 41.54
C GLY A 179 -6.24 -5.47 41.99
N ASP A 180 -6.05 -5.37 43.31
CA ASP A 180 -4.82 -5.67 44.06
C ASP A 180 -4.38 -7.13 43.81
N VAL A 181 -3.92 -7.41 42.59
CA VAL A 181 -3.31 -8.68 42.20
C VAL A 181 -1.80 -8.48 42.24
N ASP A 182 -1.15 -9.39 42.95
CA ASP A 182 0.24 -9.33 43.40
C ASP A 182 1.23 -8.70 42.40
N ARG A 183 1.81 -7.60 42.87
CA ARG A 183 2.60 -6.60 42.14
C ARG A 183 3.96 -7.08 41.63
N ARG A 184 4.28 -8.38 41.69
CA ARG A 184 5.67 -8.86 41.54
C ARG A 184 6.05 -9.54 40.22
N GLU A 185 5.11 -9.96 39.36
CA GLU A 185 5.52 -10.69 38.12
C GLU A 185 5.03 -10.10 36.79
N LEU A 186 4.32 -8.96 36.77
CA LEU A 186 3.87 -8.30 35.53
C LEU A 186 4.75 -7.13 35.07
N SER A 187 6.01 -7.07 35.50
CA SER A 187 6.96 -6.02 35.14
C SER A 187 7.45 -6.04 33.68
N SER A 188 7.05 -7.03 32.87
CA SER A 188 7.52 -7.17 31.48
C SER A 188 6.73 -6.34 30.45
N SER A 189 5.54 -5.81 30.76
CA SER A 189 4.73 -5.02 29.81
C SER A 189 4.36 -3.62 30.31
N ARG A 190 5.23 -3.03 31.14
CA ARG A 190 5.09 -1.61 31.48
C ARG A 190 5.72 -0.79 30.35
N TRP A 191 4.91 -0.50 29.34
CA TRP A 191 5.25 0.54 28.37
C TRP A 191 5.77 1.78 29.12
N PRO A 192 6.90 2.38 28.71
CA PRO A 192 7.30 3.66 29.26
C PRO A 192 6.12 4.62 29.08
N ALA A 193 5.64 5.26 30.16
CA ALA A 193 4.48 6.17 30.10
C ALA A 193 4.64 7.22 28.98
N ARG A 194 5.89 7.63 28.71
CA ARG A 194 6.28 8.49 27.59
C ARG A 194 5.89 7.93 26.22
N ARG A 195 6.11 6.64 25.95
CA ARG A 195 5.78 6.01 24.66
C ARG A 195 4.27 5.91 24.42
N LYS A 196 3.50 5.67 25.48
CA LYS A 196 2.03 5.67 25.40
C LYS A 196 1.49 7.05 24.99
N VAL A 197 2.00 8.12 25.60
CA VAL A 197 1.62 9.50 25.26
C VAL A 197 1.95 9.83 23.79
N VAL A 198 3.15 9.47 23.34
CA VAL A 198 3.57 9.68 21.94
C VAL A 198 2.63 8.97 20.95
N LEU A 199 2.32 7.69 21.17
CA LEU A 199 1.41 6.94 20.29
C LEU A 199 -0.01 7.49 20.30
N THR A 200 -0.52 7.96 21.46
CA THR A 200 -1.85 8.58 21.53
C THR A 200 -1.91 9.91 20.77
N ASP A 201 -0.85 10.72 20.86
CA ASP A 201 -0.76 11.98 20.14
C ASP A 201 -0.63 11.75 18.63
N GLU A 202 0.18 10.79 18.21
CA GLU A 202 0.31 10.41 16.80
C GLU A 202 -1.00 9.88 16.21
N LEU A 203 -1.69 9.02 16.94
CA LEU A 203 -2.99 8.51 16.54
C LEU A 203 -4.00 9.64 16.40
N SER A 204 -4.01 10.59 17.33
CA SER A 204 -4.85 11.80 17.27
C SER A 204 -4.51 12.67 16.05
N GLN A 205 -3.22 12.92 15.79
CA GLN A 205 -2.77 13.70 14.64
C GLN A 205 -3.10 13.00 13.30
N ALA A 206 -2.87 11.69 13.21
CA ALA A 206 -3.16 10.92 12.01
C ALA A 206 -4.67 10.91 11.72
N ARG A 207 -5.52 10.83 12.75
CA ARG A 207 -6.97 11.01 12.61
C ARG A 207 -7.32 12.40 12.06
N LYS A 208 -6.78 13.48 12.63
CA LYS A 208 -7.00 14.85 12.14
C LYS A 208 -6.62 15.01 10.67
N ARG A 209 -5.46 14.45 10.27
CA ARG A 209 -4.99 14.44 8.87
C ARG A 209 -5.94 13.67 7.96
N LEU A 210 -6.43 12.51 8.41
CA LEU A 210 -7.39 11.71 7.65
C LEU A 210 -8.72 12.44 7.44
N THR A 211 -9.29 13.03 8.50
CA THR A 211 -10.52 13.82 8.43
C THR A 211 -10.36 15.01 7.48
N SER A 212 -9.25 15.75 7.60
CA SER A 212 -8.93 16.86 6.70
C SER A 212 -8.83 16.43 5.23
N ALA A 213 -8.18 15.29 4.94
CA ALA A 213 -8.06 14.78 3.59
C ALA A 213 -9.42 14.35 3.01
N VAL A 214 -10.28 13.73 3.82
CA VAL A 214 -11.65 13.35 3.42
C VAL A 214 -12.49 14.59 3.06
N LEU A 215 -12.43 15.64 3.88
CA LEU A 215 -13.12 16.89 3.59
C LEU A 215 -12.59 17.56 2.32
N ARG A 216 -11.26 17.57 2.11
CA ARG A 216 -10.65 18.14 0.91
C ARG A 216 -11.03 17.37 -0.36
N ILE A 217 -11.07 16.04 -0.31
CA ILE A 217 -11.55 15.21 -1.42
C ILE A 217 -12.99 15.56 -1.77
N ALA A 218 -13.88 15.67 -0.77
CA ALA A 218 -15.28 16.02 -1.00
C ALA A 218 -15.45 17.41 -1.63
N GLU A 219 -14.63 18.39 -1.21
CA GLU A 219 -14.63 19.73 -1.80
C GLU A 219 -14.13 19.72 -3.25
N ILE A 220 -13.05 19.00 -3.56
CA ILE A 220 -12.54 18.87 -4.93
C ILE A 220 -13.57 18.16 -5.83
N GLU A 221 -14.24 17.12 -5.33
CA GLU A 221 -15.30 16.43 -6.07
C GLU A 221 -16.49 17.38 -6.35
N LYS A 222 -16.85 18.24 -5.39
CA LYS A 222 -17.85 19.29 -5.60
C LYS A 222 -17.41 20.29 -6.68
N GLN A 223 -16.15 20.73 -6.66
CA GLN A 223 -15.60 21.63 -7.68
C GLN A 223 -15.64 21.00 -9.07
N LEU A 224 -15.21 19.74 -9.20
CA LEU A 224 -15.30 18.99 -10.46
C LEU A 224 -16.74 18.87 -10.97
N LEU A 225 -17.72 18.73 -10.08
CA LEU A 225 -19.13 18.72 -10.48
C LEU A 225 -19.60 20.09 -10.96
N THR A 226 -19.22 21.17 -10.29
CA THR A 226 -19.59 22.53 -10.73
C THR A 226 -18.97 22.86 -12.10
N LEU A 227 -17.71 22.46 -12.31
CA LEU A 227 -17.00 22.64 -13.58
C LEU A 227 -17.53 21.73 -14.69
N GLY A 228 -17.91 20.50 -14.36
CA GLY A 228 -18.39 19.50 -15.31
C GLY A 228 -19.89 19.58 -15.65
N SER A 229 -20.67 20.38 -14.92
CA SER A 229 -22.12 20.53 -15.16
C SER A 229 -22.45 21.63 -16.18
N SER A 230 -21.48 22.45 -16.60
CA SER A 230 -21.75 23.64 -17.42
C SER A 230 -21.83 23.37 -18.93
N ALA A 231 -21.33 22.26 -19.47
CA ALA A 231 -21.45 21.95 -20.89
C ALA A 231 -21.18 20.46 -21.20
N PRO A 232 -21.76 19.89 -22.28
CA PRO A 232 -21.33 18.61 -22.82
C PRO A 232 -19.84 18.65 -23.23
N PRO A 233 -19.12 17.52 -23.15
CA PRO A 233 -17.67 17.48 -23.26
C PRO A 233 -17.07 17.96 -24.59
N GLU A 234 -17.90 18.07 -25.62
CA GLU A 234 -17.50 18.56 -26.95
C GLU A 234 -17.38 20.09 -27.01
N ASN A 235 -17.94 20.83 -26.05
CA ASN A 235 -17.99 22.31 -26.06
C ASN A 235 -17.23 22.97 -24.91
N TYR A 236 -16.34 22.27 -24.21
CA TYR A 236 -15.52 22.92 -23.20
C TYR A 236 -14.59 23.93 -23.86
N SER A 237 -14.79 25.21 -23.55
CA SER A 237 -13.83 26.25 -23.92
C SER A 237 -12.44 25.88 -23.40
N SER A 238 -11.40 26.21 -24.17
CA SER A 238 -10.00 26.01 -23.79
C SER A 238 -9.70 26.60 -22.40
N SER A 239 -10.42 27.66 -22.01
CA SER A 239 -10.32 28.32 -20.71
C SER A 239 -10.80 27.46 -19.53
N SER A 240 -11.80 26.59 -19.73
CA SER A 240 -12.35 25.72 -18.66
C SER A 240 -11.56 24.41 -18.46
N ARG A 241 -10.72 24.05 -19.42
CA ARG A 241 -9.97 22.78 -19.41
C ARG A 241 -8.86 22.76 -18.36
N GLY A 242 -8.17 23.90 -18.17
CA GLY A 242 -7.09 24.04 -17.18
C GLY A 242 -7.54 23.75 -15.75
N PRO A 243 -8.58 24.45 -15.23
CA PRO A 243 -9.09 24.21 -13.88
C PRO A 243 -9.60 22.77 -13.64
N LEU A 244 -10.19 22.14 -14.65
CA LEU A 244 -10.68 20.75 -14.54
C LEU A 244 -9.53 19.75 -14.41
N ILE A 245 -8.46 19.93 -15.21
CA ILE A 245 -7.25 19.10 -15.12
C ILE A 245 -6.61 19.29 -13.74
N GLN A 246 -6.46 20.53 -13.28
CA GLN A 246 -5.86 20.81 -11.97
C GLN A 246 -6.65 20.16 -10.83
N ALA A 247 -7.98 20.32 -10.79
CA ALA A 247 -8.83 19.70 -9.78
C ALA A 247 -8.76 18.16 -9.83
N THR A 248 -8.57 17.57 -11.02
CA THR A 248 -8.39 16.12 -11.15
C THR A 248 -7.04 15.66 -10.57
N VAL A 249 -5.97 16.41 -10.82
CA VAL A 249 -4.65 16.15 -10.24
C VAL A 249 -4.70 16.26 -8.72
N ASP A 250 -5.30 17.33 -8.19
CA ASP A 250 -5.46 17.55 -6.75
C ASP A 250 -6.24 16.40 -6.09
N LEU A 251 -7.29 15.88 -6.75
CA LEU A 251 -8.06 14.74 -6.27
C LEU A 251 -7.21 13.47 -6.14
N ILE A 252 -6.34 13.22 -7.12
CA ILE A 252 -5.44 12.06 -7.13
C ILE A 252 -4.44 12.17 -5.97
N LEU A 253 -3.82 13.34 -5.81
CA LEU A 253 -2.84 13.60 -4.75
C LEU A 253 -3.46 13.46 -3.36
N GLU A 254 -4.65 14.02 -3.13
CA GLU A 254 -5.34 13.88 -1.83
C GLU A 254 -5.79 12.43 -1.56
N LYS A 255 -6.21 11.67 -2.59
CA LYS A 255 -6.48 10.23 -2.44
C LYS A 255 -5.24 9.44 -2.04
N GLN A 256 -4.08 9.78 -2.60
CA GLN A 256 -2.80 9.16 -2.21
C GLN A 256 -2.44 9.50 -0.76
N LYS A 257 -2.55 10.78 -0.36
CA LYS A 257 -2.30 11.24 1.01
C LYS A 257 -3.23 10.57 2.03
N ARG A 258 -4.51 10.42 1.70
CA ARG A 258 -5.48 9.64 2.49
C ARG A 258 -5.00 8.20 2.69
N LYS A 259 -4.62 7.52 1.60
CA LYS A 259 -4.14 6.13 1.65
C LYS A 259 -2.89 6.00 2.52
N ALA A 260 -1.93 6.91 2.40
CA ALA A 260 -0.72 6.93 3.22
C ALA A 260 -1.06 7.11 4.72
N THR A 261 -1.96 8.04 5.04
CA THR A 261 -2.40 8.29 6.43
C THR A 261 -3.15 7.08 7.00
N GLN A 262 -3.94 6.38 6.18
CA GLN A 262 -4.63 5.16 6.59
C GLN A 262 -3.67 4.01 6.91
N LEU A 263 -2.60 3.85 6.12
CA LEU A 263 -1.54 2.88 6.41
C LEU A 263 -0.82 3.22 7.72
N LEU A 264 -0.50 4.50 7.95
CA LEU A 264 0.09 4.95 9.21
C LEU A 264 -0.80 4.62 10.41
N LEU A 265 -2.12 4.84 10.31
CA LEU A 265 -3.06 4.46 11.36
C LEU A 265 -3.08 2.95 11.63
N GLN A 266 -2.97 2.14 10.58
CA GLN A 266 -2.86 0.69 10.74
C GLN A 266 -1.55 0.29 11.41
N ASP A 267 -0.44 0.96 11.09
CA ASP A 267 0.86 0.74 11.73
C ASP A 267 0.80 1.10 13.23
N VAL A 268 0.27 2.27 13.56
CA VAL A 268 0.11 2.73 14.95
C VAL A 268 -0.84 1.79 15.72
N LYS A 269 -1.96 1.35 15.12
CA LYS A 269 -2.85 0.38 15.76
C LYS A 269 -2.16 -0.96 16.02
N ARG A 270 -1.39 -1.47 15.06
CA ARG A 270 -0.62 -2.72 15.23
C ARG A 270 0.38 -2.60 16.36
N GLU A 271 1.09 -1.48 16.44
CA GLU A 271 2.04 -1.19 17.50
C GLU A 271 1.36 -1.13 18.88
N CYS A 272 0.18 -0.51 18.99
CA CYS A 272 -0.60 -0.46 20.23
C CYS A 272 -1.02 -1.85 20.72
N VAL A 273 -1.33 -2.78 19.80
CA VAL A 273 -1.74 -4.17 20.14
C VAL A 273 -0.51 -5.04 20.44
N HIS A 274 0.56 -4.86 19.67
CA HIS A 274 1.80 -5.62 19.77
C HIS A 274 2.98 -4.65 19.86
N PRO A 275 3.42 -4.26 21.08
CA PRO A 275 4.64 -3.48 21.29
C PRO A 275 5.87 -4.26 20.83
N SER A 276 6.12 -4.30 19.53
CA SER A 276 7.43 -4.71 19.03
C SER A 276 8.32 -3.48 19.00
N VAL A 277 9.55 -3.59 19.49
CA VAL A 277 10.53 -2.51 19.40
C VAL A 277 10.90 -2.38 17.92
N VAL A 278 10.12 -1.63 17.13
CA VAL A 278 10.43 -1.43 15.70
C VAL A 278 10.95 -0.01 15.48
N PRO A 279 12.26 0.15 15.20
CA PRO A 279 12.88 1.43 14.84
C PRO A 279 12.23 2.16 13.66
N MET A 280 11.47 1.45 12.81
CA MET A 280 10.88 2.03 11.59
C MET A 280 9.80 3.08 11.83
N LEU A 281 9.01 3.00 12.92
CA LEU A 281 8.06 4.06 13.25
C LEU A 281 8.82 5.35 13.58
N LEU A 282 9.86 5.24 14.42
CA LEU A 282 10.75 6.37 14.74
C LEU A 282 11.45 6.94 13.51
N GLN A 283 11.86 6.10 12.56
CA GLN A 283 12.53 6.53 11.34
C GLN A 283 11.59 7.30 10.39
N ARG A 284 10.32 6.89 10.28
CA ARG A 284 9.28 7.61 9.52
C ARG A 284 8.86 8.91 10.20
N LEU A 285 8.89 8.96 11.53
CA LEU A 285 8.59 10.16 12.30
C LEU A 285 9.70 11.21 12.16
N ASN A 286 10.97 10.81 12.23
CA ASN A 286 12.09 11.74 12.05
C ASN A 286 12.13 12.35 10.63
N SER A 287 11.74 11.59 9.61
CA SER A 287 11.68 12.09 8.22
C SER A 287 10.47 12.99 7.95
N SER A 288 9.36 12.82 8.68
CA SER A 288 8.19 13.71 8.59
C SER A 288 8.42 15.08 9.22
N VAL A 289 9.31 15.20 10.21
CA VAL A 289 9.57 16.45 10.93
C VAL A 289 10.57 17.35 10.18
N GLN A 290 11.44 16.79 9.36
CA GLN A 290 12.47 17.55 8.64
C GLN A 290 12.00 18.16 7.30
N GLY A 291 10.79 17.85 6.83
CA GLY A 291 10.34 18.25 5.48
C GLY A 291 9.82 19.68 5.30
N ASN A 292 9.83 20.56 6.32
CA ASN A 292 9.15 21.87 6.24
C ASN A 292 9.91 23.06 6.85
N LEU A 293 11.20 22.94 7.13
CA LEU A 293 12.01 24.13 7.46
C LEU A 293 12.53 24.75 6.16
N PRO A 294 12.12 25.98 5.79
CA PRO A 294 12.76 26.69 4.70
C PRO A 294 14.26 26.83 5.01
N PRO A 295 15.13 26.74 4.00
CA PRO A 295 16.56 26.94 4.22
C PRO A 295 16.79 28.28 4.92
N PRO A 296 17.65 28.35 5.95
CA PRO A 296 17.96 29.61 6.60
C PRO A 296 18.45 30.58 5.53
N GLY A 297 17.71 31.68 5.39
CA GLY A 297 17.94 32.67 4.36
C GLY A 297 19.39 33.14 4.38
N SER A 298 20.01 33.08 3.21
CA SER A 298 21.25 33.76 2.90
C SER A 298 21.02 35.26 3.11
N GLY A 299 21.36 35.75 4.31
CA GLY A 299 21.48 37.17 4.57
C GLY A 299 22.67 37.68 3.75
N GLU A 300 22.37 38.34 2.63
CA GLU A 300 23.30 39.27 2.00
C GLU A 300 23.64 40.36 3.01
N ILE A 301 24.87 40.31 3.51
CA ILE A 301 25.50 41.43 4.18
C ILE A 301 26.00 42.33 3.06
N ALA A 302 25.32 43.46 2.87
CA ALA A 302 25.79 44.55 2.02
C ALA A 302 26.87 45.33 2.77
N GLU A 303 28.05 45.45 2.16
CA GLU A 303 29.01 46.53 2.40
C GLU A 303 29.01 47.47 1.19
#